data_AF-A0A8T7EP08-F1
#
_entry.id   AF-A0A8T7EP08-F1
#
_cell.length_a   1.000
_cell.length_b   1.000
_cell.length_c   1.000
_cell.angle_alpha   90.00
_cell.angle_beta   90.00
_cell.angle_gamma   90.00
#
_symmetry.space_group_name_H-M   'P 1'
#
loop_
_entity.id
_entity.type
_entity.pdbx_description
1 polymer ?
#
loop_
_entity_poly.entity_id
_entity_poly.type
_entity_poly.pdbx_seq_one_letter_code
_entity_poly.pdbx_strand_id
1 'polypeptide(L)'
;MPVDDAYIHFQYACQLASGEPFVYNPGQPPTSGGTSLIYPALLAPACGPADHGLGVGIWAAAIGACGLFVAAECVRQLAIRWGRLRIAGALLGLAVIGGAMTWHAASGMETLLVGGLMAAALLTFDRASAVPFAVVAALLAMSRPEAAAFAVLAGIMFAGRAVAQRKWRTAALVFIALLAAAGLQPALNLIVTRRRGVVGRAVQVAVLDYSLRLRLRGRPHPWETPRDCGGSS
;
A
#
# COMPACT_ATOMS: atom_id res chain seq x y z
N MET A 1 -9.37 10.39 12.71
CA MET A 1 -8.84 10.89 11.42
C MET A 1 -10.00 11.41 10.58
N PRO A 2 -9.80 12.40 9.70
CA PRO A 2 -10.89 12.99 8.93
C PRO A 2 -11.31 12.16 7.71
N VAL A 3 -10.54 11.13 7.33
CA VAL A 3 -10.81 10.26 6.18
C VAL A 3 -10.95 8.82 6.66
N ASP A 4 -12.05 8.17 6.28
CA ASP A 4 -12.38 6.80 6.72
C ASP A 4 -11.42 5.76 6.13
N ASP A 5 -10.98 5.94 4.88
CA ASP A 5 -10.05 5.03 4.19
C ASP A 5 -8.69 4.88 4.93
N ALA A 6 -8.30 5.88 5.73
CA ALA A 6 -7.06 5.85 6.50
C ALA A 6 -7.07 4.72 7.55
N TYR A 7 -8.24 4.35 8.08
CA TYR A 7 -8.36 3.30 9.08
C TYR A 7 -7.98 1.92 8.55
N ILE A 8 -8.11 1.67 7.25
CA ILE A 8 -7.65 0.42 6.64
C ILE A 8 -6.13 0.27 6.80
N HIS A 9 -5.39 1.35 6.56
CA HIS A 9 -3.94 1.35 6.72
C HIS A 9 -3.53 1.17 8.19
N PHE A 10 -4.26 1.78 9.12
CA PHE A 10 -3.99 1.66 10.56
C PHE A 10 -4.23 0.24 11.06
N GLN A 11 -5.31 -0.39 10.60
CA GLN A 11 -5.62 -1.77 10.93
C GLN A 11 -4.49 -2.70 10.46
N TYR A 12 -4.08 -2.62 9.18
CA TYR A 12 -2.97 -3.43 8.67
C TYR A 12 -1.64 -3.14 9.39
N ALA A 13 -1.39 -1.89 9.78
CA ALA A 13 -0.19 -1.51 10.51
C ALA A 13 -0.15 -2.17 11.89
N CYS A 14 -1.28 -2.20 12.60
CA CYS A 14 -1.31 -2.77 13.94
C CYS A 14 -1.29 -4.30 13.90
N GLN A 15 -1.92 -4.93 12.91
CA GLN A 15 -1.77 -6.38 12.70
C GLN A 15 -0.34 -6.78 12.35
N LEU A 16 0.34 -5.97 11.52
CA LEU A 16 1.77 -6.15 11.26
C LEU A 16 2.60 -6.05 12.54
N ALA A 17 2.31 -5.07 13.42
CA ALA A 17 2.96 -4.92 14.71
C ALA A 17 2.67 -6.09 15.67
N SER A 18 1.47 -6.68 15.60
CA SER A 18 1.08 -7.87 16.35
C SER A 18 1.67 -9.18 15.79
N GLY A 19 2.40 -9.14 14.68
CA GLY A 19 3.04 -10.31 14.07
C GLY A 19 2.17 -11.09 13.08
N GLU A 20 0.99 -10.55 12.72
CA GLU A 20 0.09 -11.13 11.72
C GLU A 20 0.06 -10.29 10.43
N PRO A 21 1.12 -10.33 9.59
CA PRO A 21 1.17 -9.53 8.37
C PRO A 21 0.07 -9.96 7.38
N PHE A 22 -0.47 -8.97 6.65
CA PHE A 22 -1.52 -9.16 5.65
C PHE A 22 -2.86 -9.65 6.20
N VAL A 23 -3.07 -9.68 7.52
CA VAL A 23 -4.36 -9.99 8.13
C VAL A 23 -5.09 -8.68 8.42
N TYR A 24 -6.37 -8.56 8.05
CA TYR A 24 -7.20 -7.40 8.39
C TYR A 24 -7.93 -7.60 9.72
N ASN A 25 -8.58 -8.75 9.87
CA ASN A 25 -9.28 -9.15 11.09
C ASN A 25 -8.58 -10.38 11.69
N PRO A 26 -8.23 -10.37 12.99
CA PRO A 26 -7.63 -11.52 13.64
C PRO A 26 -8.46 -12.78 13.43
N GLY A 27 -7.80 -13.91 13.14
CA GLY A 27 -8.47 -15.18 12.87
C GLY A 27 -9.13 -15.31 11.50
N GLN A 28 -9.09 -14.27 10.66
CA GLN A 28 -9.45 -14.38 9.24
C GLN A 28 -8.22 -14.71 8.38
N PRO A 29 -8.40 -15.39 7.24
CA PRO A 29 -7.30 -15.65 6.33
C PRO A 29 -6.71 -14.33 5.78
N PRO A 30 -5.40 -14.29 5.46
CA PRO A 30 -4.76 -13.10 4.95
C PRO A 30 -5.47 -12.46 3.75
N THR A 31 -5.63 -11.15 3.83
CA THR A 31 -6.26 -10.29 2.85
C THR A 31 -5.22 -9.60 1.97
N SER A 32 -5.30 -9.80 0.65
CA SER A 32 -4.56 -9.02 -0.37
C SER A 32 -5.09 -7.58 -0.53
N GLY A 33 -5.87 -7.08 0.44
CA GLY A 33 -6.62 -5.83 0.34
C GLY A 33 -5.81 -4.58 0.65
N GLY A 34 -4.57 -4.71 1.11
CA GLY A 34 -3.65 -3.59 1.26
C GLY A 34 -3.09 -3.18 -0.10
N THR A 35 -3.54 -2.06 -0.66
CA THR A 35 -3.03 -1.45 -1.89
C THR A 35 -1.58 -0.96 -1.78
N SER A 36 -1.06 -0.86 -0.55
CA SER A 36 0.19 -0.17 -0.24
C SER A 36 1.00 -0.99 0.75
N LEU A 37 2.18 -1.46 0.35
CA LEU A 37 3.02 -2.34 1.19
C LEU A 37 3.83 -1.53 2.20
N ILE A 38 4.37 -0.40 1.76
CA ILE A 38 5.29 0.42 2.55
C ILE A 38 4.55 1.18 3.66
N TYR A 39 3.36 1.70 3.37
CA TYR A 39 2.72 2.63 4.29
C TYR A 39 2.28 1.99 5.62
N PRO A 40 1.62 0.81 5.65
CA PRO A 40 1.34 0.11 6.90
C PRO A 40 2.62 -0.26 7.68
N ALA A 41 3.72 -0.57 6.98
CA ALA A 41 5.00 -0.85 7.63
C ALA A 41 5.62 0.40 8.29
N LEU A 42 5.46 1.59 7.70
CA LEU A 42 5.87 2.84 8.35
C LEU A 42 5.00 3.22 9.54
N LEU A 43 3.73 2.80 9.53
CA LEU A 43 2.78 3.09 10.59
C LEU A 43 2.89 2.12 11.77
N ALA A 44 3.32 0.87 11.52
CA ALA A 44 3.40 -0.19 12.52
C ALA A 44 4.15 0.19 13.82
N PRO A 45 5.25 0.95 13.80
CA PRO A 45 5.94 1.37 15.03
C PRO A 45 5.07 2.23 15.97
N ALA A 46 4.04 2.90 15.45
CA ALA A 46 3.13 3.71 16.24
C ALA A 46 1.93 2.91 16.79
N CYS A 47 1.80 1.64 16.43
CA CYS A 47 0.79 0.75 16.99
C CYS A 47 1.26 0.24 18.36
N GLY A 48 0.82 0.93 19.42
CA GLY A 48 0.99 0.49 20.79
C GLY A 48 -0.16 -0.41 21.26
N PRO A 49 0.05 -1.31 22.24
CA PRO A 49 -0.98 -2.21 22.77
C PRO A 49 -2.17 -1.50 23.44
N ALA A 50 -2.06 -0.20 23.75
CA ALA A 50 -3.10 0.60 24.40
C ALA A 50 -3.83 1.59 23.46
N ASP A 51 -3.26 1.94 22.30
CA ASP A 51 -3.65 3.14 21.54
C ASP A 51 -4.10 2.78 20.10
N HIS A 52 -5.28 2.17 19.98
CA HIS A 52 -5.81 1.68 18.70
C HIS A 52 -6.34 2.78 17.75
N GLY A 53 -5.91 4.05 17.88
CA GLY A 53 -6.36 5.06 16.92
C GLY A 53 -5.74 6.45 16.98
N LEU A 54 -5.51 7.03 18.17
CA LEU A 54 -5.07 8.43 18.24
C LEU A 54 -3.56 8.58 17.97
N GLY A 55 -2.73 7.72 18.56
CA GLY A 55 -1.27 7.72 18.36
C GLY A 55 -0.87 7.41 16.91
N VAL A 56 -1.46 6.37 16.32
CA VAL A 56 -1.25 6.02 14.90
C VAL A 56 -1.70 7.15 13.99
N GLY A 57 -2.81 7.83 14.33
CA GLY A 57 -3.26 9.01 13.61
C GLY A 57 -2.22 10.14 13.64
N ILE A 58 -1.77 10.56 14.82
CA ILE A 58 -0.76 11.63 14.93
C ILE A 58 0.51 11.27 14.15
N TRP A 59 0.93 10.01 14.22
CA TRP A 59 2.08 9.51 13.46
C TRP A 59 1.85 9.57 11.94
N ALA A 60 0.67 9.17 11.47
CA ALA A 60 0.30 9.27 10.06
C ALA A 60 0.29 10.72 9.56
N ALA A 61 -0.22 11.66 10.38
CA ALA A 61 -0.17 13.09 10.07
C ALA A 61 1.27 13.62 10.03
N ALA A 62 2.14 13.15 10.93
CA ALA A 62 3.56 13.50 10.92
C ALA A 62 4.28 13.00 9.65
N ILE A 63 3.98 11.77 9.20
CA ILE A 63 4.47 11.23 7.91
C ILE A 63 3.95 12.09 6.74
N GLY A 64 2.66 12.46 6.74
CA GLY A 64 2.07 13.33 5.73
C GLY A 64 2.73 14.72 5.68
N ALA A 65 2.97 15.33 6.83
CA ALA A 65 3.68 16.60 6.96
C ALA A 65 5.14 16.50 6.48
N CYS A 66 5.84 15.41 6.81
CA CYS A 66 7.19 15.13 6.31
C CYS A 66 7.19 14.99 4.78
N GLY A 67 6.23 14.24 4.22
CA GLY A 67 6.07 14.11 2.77
C GLY A 67 5.83 15.45 2.07
N LEU A 68 4.98 16.31 2.65
CA LEU A 68 4.76 17.67 2.16
C LEU A 68 6.04 18.52 2.21
N PHE A 69 6.78 18.46 3.31
CA PHE A 69 8.05 19.17 3.45
C PHE A 69 9.07 18.73 2.39
N VAL A 70 9.24 17.41 2.21
CA VAL A 70 10.13 16.84 1.18
C VAL A 70 9.69 17.30 -0.22
N ALA A 71 8.39 17.28 -0.51
CA ALA A 71 7.86 17.75 -1.79
C ALA A 71 8.18 19.23 -2.02
N ALA A 72 7.90 20.08 -1.05
CA ALA A 72 8.16 21.52 -1.09
C ALA A 72 9.65 21.82 -1.31
N GLU A 73 10.53 21.14 -0.59
CA GLU A 73 11.97 21.32 -0.68
C GLU A 73 12.51 20.85 -2.03
N CYS A 74 12.02 19.73 -2.56
CA CYS A 74 12.39 19.25 -3.89
C CYS A 74 11.95 20.23 -4.99
N VAL A 75 10.71 20.74 -4.90
CA VAL A 75 10.17 21.75 -5.82
C VAL A 75 11.00 23.04 -5.76
N ARG A 76 11.38 23.49 -4.56
CA ARG A 76 12.25 24.67 -4.37
C ARG A 76 13.60 24.48 -5.06
N GLN A 77 14.25 23.34 -4.85
CA GLN A 77 15.54 23.04 -5.47
C GLN A 77 15.45 22.96 -7.00
N LEU A 78 14.38 22.36 -7.52
CA LEU A 78 14.13 22.29 -8.97
C LEU A 78 13.88 23.68 -9.55
N ALA A 79 13.11 24.50 -8.85
CA ALA A 79 12.81 25.87 -9.27
C ALA A 79 14.05 26.76 -9.30
N ILE A 80 14.99 26.59 -8.36
CA ILE A 80 16.29 27.28 -8.39
C ILE A 80 17.07 26.85 -9.64
N ARG A 81 17.15 25.55 -9.91
CA ARG A 81 17.90 25.01 -11.06
C ARG A 81 17.32 25.45 -12.41
N TRP A 82 16.01 25.61 -12.49
CA TRP A 82 15.32 26.05 -13.70
C TRP A 82 15.12 27.57 -13.76
N GLY A 83 15.59 28.35 -12.79
CA GLY A 83 15.43 29.81 -12.75
C GLY A 83 13.98 30.30 -12.55
N ARG A 84 13.11 29.47 -11.98
CA ARG A 84 11.64 29.69 -11.86
C ARG A 84 11.16 29.84 -10.41
N LEU A 85 12.05 30.24 -9.50
CA LEU A 85 11.78 30.29 -8.06
C LEU A 85 10.54 31.11 -7.68
N ARG A 86 10.30 32.26 -8.32
CA ARG A 86 9.14 33.13 -8.03
C ARG A 86 7.81 32.43 -8.36
N ILE A 87 7.75 31.74 -9.50
CA ILE A 87 6.54 31.02 -9.95
C ILE A 87 6.30 29.81 -9.05
N ALA A 88 7.34 29.03 -8.77
CA ALA A 88 7.23 27.87 -7.90
C ALA A 88 6.84 28.26 -6.47
N GLY A 89 7.40 29.34 -5.93
CA GLY A 89 7.04 29.89 -4.63
C GLY A 89 5.58 30.35 -4.58
N ALA A 90 5.09 31.04 -5.62
CA ALA A 90 3.69 31.46 -5.71
C ALA A 90 2.72 30.26 -5.76
N LEU A 91 3.02 29.25 -6.58
CA LEU A 91 2.18 28.05 -6.70
C LEU A 91 2.18 27.22 -5.41
N LEU A 92 3.35 27.05 -4.78
CA LEU A 92 3.46 26.35 -3.50
C LEU A 92 2.72 27.11 -2.39
N GLY A 93 2.88 28.43 -2.32
CA GLY A 93 2.15 29.28 -1.39
C GLY A 93 0.64 29.15 -1.56
N LEU A 94 0.14 29.20 -2.81
CA LEU A 94 -1.28 29.00 -3.11
C LEU A 94 -1.77 27.60 -2.69
N ALA A 95 -0.97 26.55 -2.93
CA ALA A 95 -1.33 25.19 -2.56
C ALA A 95 -1.40 24.97 -1.03
N VAL A 96 -0.56 25.67 -0.26
CA VAL A 96 -0.56 25.62 1.21
C VAL A 96 -1.70 26.47 1.78
N ILE A 97 -1.88 27.71 1.31
CA ILE A 97 -2.95 28.61 1.75
C ILE A 97 -4.33 28.05 1.38
N GLY A 98 -4.45 27.44 0.20
CA GLY A 98 -5.69 26.83 -0.29
C GLY A 98 -6.15 25.60 0.50
N GLY A 99 -5.40 25.16 1.51
CA GLY A 99 -5.82 24.11 2.44
C GLY A 99 -5.80 22.68 1.89
N ALA A 100 -5.74 22.50 0.56
CA ALA A 100 -5.73 21.18 -0.05
C ALA A 100 -4.51 20.37 0.41
N MET A 101 -3.31 20.95 0.41
CA MET A 101 -2.09 20.23 0.83
C MET A 101 -2.08 19.94 2.33
N THR A 102 -2.58 20.86 3.16
CA THR A 102 -2.63 20.65 4.61
C THR A 102 -3.69 19.61 4.98
N TRP A 103 -4.83 19.58 4.27
CA TRP A 103 -5.83 18.53 4.41
C TRP A 103 -5.27 17.15 4.07
N HIS A 104 -4.58 17.02 2.94
CA HIS A 104 -3.95 15.75 2.58
C HIS A 104 -2.89 15.33 3.60
N ALA A 105 -2.21 16.28 4.25
CA ALA A 105 -1.22 15.98 5.30
C ALA A 105 -1.87 15.43 6.55
N ALA A 106 -3.03 15.99 6.91
CA ALA A 106 -3.82 15.57 8.07
C ALA A 106 -4.74 14.37 7.78
N SER A 107 -4.85 13.92 6.53
CA SER A 107 -5.80 12.87 6.12
C SER A 107 -5.48 11.48 6.70
N GLY A 108 -4.23 11.23 7.07
CA GLY A 108 -3.76 9.88 7.44
C GLY A 108 -3.58 8.94 6.25
N MET A 109 -3.62 9.48 5.04
CA MET A 109 -3.34 8.74 3.80
C MET A 109 -1.89 8.92 3.36
N GLU A 110 -1.35 7.94 2.64
CA GLU A 110 0.00 7.97 2.08
C GLU A 110 0.21 8.99 0.94
N THR A 111 -0.83 9.73 0.55
CA THR A 111 -0.83 10.61 -0.63
C THR A 111 0.33 11.60 -0.67
N LEU A 112 0.65 12.25 0.46
CA LEU A 112 1.76 13.21 0.50
C LEU A 112 3.12 12.56 0.69
N LEU A 113 3.19 11.35 1.27
CA LEU A 113 4.40 10.56 1.22
C LEU A 113 4.75 10.22 -0.24
N VAL A 114 3.77 9.74 -1.00
CA VAL A 114 3.91 9.46 -2.43
C VAL A 114 4.24 10.72 -3.22
N GLY A 115 3.58 11.85 -2.93
CA GLY A 115 3.87 13.15 -3.54
C GLY A 115 5.31 13.62 -3.30
N GLY A 116 5.81 13.48 -2.06
CA GLY A 116 7.20 13.75 -1.70
C GLY A 116 8.19 12.87 -2.44
N LEU A 117 7.94 11.56 -2.49
CA LEU A 117 8.75 10.60 -3.26
C LEU A 117 8.74 10.91 -4.76
N MET A 118 7.61 11.33 -5.33
CA MET A 118 7.51 11.70 -6.73
C MET A 118 8.32 12.97 -7.04
N ALA A 119 8.26 13.99 -6.18
CA ALA A 119 9.08 15.19 -6.30
C ALA A 119 10.58 14.90 -6.15
N ALA A 120 10.95 14.01 -5.20
CA ALA A 120 12.33 13.56 -5.02
C ALA A 120 12.84 12.74 -6.23
N ALA A 121 11.99 11.91 -6.84
CA ALA A 121 12.33 11.18 -8.05
C ALA A 121 12.63 12.14 -9.21
N LEU A 122 11.81 13.19 -9.39
CA LEU A 122 12.06 14.22 -10.40
C LEU A 122 13.36 15.00 -10.14
N LEU A 123 13.63 15.38 -8.90
CA LEU A 123 14.86 16.10 -8.56
C LEU A 123 16.12 15.25 -8.79
N THR A 124 16.09 13.98 -8.38
CA THR A 124 17.22 13.06 -8.57
C THR A 124 17.42 12.69 -10.04
N PHE A 125 16.32 12.60 -10.81
CA PHE A 125 16.34 12.48 -12.27
C PHE A 125 17.01 13.69 -12.94
N ASP A 126 16.60 14.91 -12.57
CA ASP A 126 17.18 16.16 -13.10
C ASP A 126 18.68 16.27 -12.79
N ARG A 127 19.08 15.83 -11.58
CA ARG A 127 20.49 15.76 -11.15
C ARG A 127 21.31 14.66 -11.83
N ALA A 128 20.67 13.75 -12.56
CA ALA A 128 21.29 12.54 -13.10
C ALA A 128 21.95 11.65 -12.02
N SER A 129 21.41 11.66 -10.80
CA SER A 129 21.93 10.90 -9.66
C SER A 129 21.32 9.50 -9.62
N ALA A 130 22.00 8.52 -10.21
CA ALA A 130 21.43 7.19 -10.43
C ALA A 130 21.05 6.41 -9.16
N VAL A 131 21.92 6.39 -8.15
CA VAL A 131 21.64 5.64 -6.91
C VAL A 131 20.47 6.24 -6.13
N PRO A 132 20.45 7.56 -5.83
CA PRO A 132 19.28 8.19 -5.21
C PRO A 132 18.00 8.02 -6.02
N PHE A 133 18.09 8.15 -7.34
CA PHE A 133 16.94 7.94 -8.22
C PHE A 133 16.39 6.52 -8.13
N ALA A 134 17.25 5.50 -8.22
CA ALA A 134 16.84 4.10 -8.11
C ALA A 134 16.17 3.80 -6.78
N VAL A 135 16.73 4.29 -5.67
CA VAL A 135 16.17 4.09 -4.33
C VAL A 135 14.80 4.75 -4.21
N VAL A 136 14.68 6.02 -4.58
CA VAL A 136 13.40 6.75 -4.47
C VAL A 136 12.35 6.15 -5.39
N ALA A 137 12.71 5.79 -6.61
CA ALA A 137 11.78 5.20 -7.56
C ALA A 137 11.35 3.77 -7.16
N ALA A 138 12.22 2.99 -6.53
CA ALA A 138 11.85 1.70 -5.93
C ALA A 138 10.86 1.87 -4.77
N LEU A 139 11.10 2.81 -3.86
CA LEU A 139 10.17 3.15 -2.77
C LEU A 139 8.81 3.62 -3.31
N LEU A 140 8.83 4.44 -4.36
CA LEU A 140 7.63 4.93 -5.02
C LEU A 140 6.82 3.78 -5.65
N ALA A 141 7.50 2.82 -6.31
CA ALA A 141 6.85 1.65 -6.90
C ALA A 141 6.21 0.71 -5.87
N MET A 142 6.79 0.61 -4.67
CA MET A 142 6.25 -0.20 -3.58
C MET A 142 5.17 0.50 -2.75
N SER A 143 4.99 1.82 -2.96
CA SER A 143 4.00 2.59 -2.23
C SER A 143 2.60 2.37 -2.80
N ARG A 144 2.42 2.42 -4.14
CA ARG A 144 1.12 2.27 -4.80
C ARG A 144 1.27 1.75 -6.24
N PRO A 145 0.27 1.03 -6.80
CA PRO A 145 0.33 0.55 -8.19
C PRO A 145 0.37 1.69 -9.21
N GLU A 146 -0.32 2.80 -8.98
CA GLU A 146 -0.29 3.96 -9.88
C GLU A 146 1.06 4.68 -9.82
N ALA A 147 1.66 4.74 -8.62
CA ALA A 147 2.99 5.28 -8.41
C ALA A 147 4.08 4.39 -9.03
N ALA A 148 3.86 3.07 -9.10
CA ALA A 148 4.72 2.14 -9.83
C ALA A 148 4.75 2.43 -11.33
N ALA A 149 3.60 2.76 -11.94
CA ALA A 149 3.58 3.16 -13.35
C ALA A 149 4.44 4.40 -13.60
N PHE A 150 4.36 5.40 -12.72
CA PHE A 150 5.22 6.59 -12.79
C PHE A 150 6.70 6.23 -12.61
N ALA A 151 7.05 5.41 -11.62
CA ALA A 151 8.42 5.00 -11.35
C ALA A 151 9.04 4.22 -12.54
N VAL A 152 8.26 3.34 -13.18
CA VAL A 152 8.69 2.60 -14.37
C VAL A 152 8.95 3.54 -15.54
N LEU A 153 8.03 4.47 -15.82
CA LEU A 153 8.20 5.45 -16.90
C LEU A 153 9.44 6.32 -16.68
N ALA A 154 9.59 6.88 -15.48
CA ALA A 154 10.76 7.67 -15.12
C ALA A 154 12.06 6.85 -15.21
N GLY A 155 11.99 5.57 -14.84
CA GLY A 155 13.08 4.61 -14.95
C GLY A 155 13.54 4.35 -16.37
N ILE A 156 12.59 4.10 -17.28
CA ILE A 156 12.87 3.90 -18.72
C ILE A 156 13.54 5.15 -19.28
N MET A 157 13.03 6.34 -18.96
CA MET A 157 13.64 7.60 -19.40
C MET A 157 15.06 7.78 -18.84
N PHE A 158 15.29 7.43 -17.56
CA PHE A 158 16.59 7.55 -16.93
C PHE A 158 17.60 6.57 -17.55
N ALA A 159 17.18 5.32 -17.77
CA ALA A 159 17.97 4.29 -18.43
C ALA A 159 18.33 4.71 -19.86
N GLY A 160 17.37 5.24 -20.64
CA GLY A 160 17.63 5.76 -21.98
C GLY A 160 18.68 6.89 -21.99
N ARG A 161 18.59 7.82 -21.04
CA ARG A 161 19.60 8.88 -20.86
C ARG A 161 20.98 8.30 -20.49
N ALA A 162 21.03 7.31 -19.59
CA ALA A 162 22.27 6.66 -19.19
C ALA A 162 22.91 5.86 -20.34
N VAL A 163 22.10 5.18 -21.16
CA VAL A 163 22.53 4.49 -22.38
C VAL A 163 23.12 5.47 -23.40
N ALA A 164 22.45 6.61 -23.64
CA ALA A 164 22.97 7.66 -24.52
C ALA A 164 24.33 8.21 -24.03
N GLN A 165 24.56 8.22 -22.71
CA GLN A 165 25.84 8.59 -22.10
C GLN A 165 26.84 7.41 -21.98
N ARG A 166 26.58 6.27 -22.62
CA ARG A 166 27.39 5.03 -22.56
C ARG A 166 27.57 4.43 -21.15
N LYS A 167 26.69 4.76 -20.19
CA LYS A 167 26.70 4.26 -18.81
C LYS A 167 25.78 3.04 -18.63
N TRP A 168 26.05 1.97 -19.38
CA TRP A 168 25.18 0.78 -19.45
C TRP A 168 24.97 0.06 -18.11
N ARG A 169 26.00 -0.02 -17.26
CA ARG A 169 25.89 -0.65 -15.93
C ARG A 169 24.89 0.09 -15.04
N THR A 170 24.89 1.41 -15.09
CA THR A 170 23.97 2.27 -14.35
C THR A 170 22.53 2.11 -14.85
N ALA A 171 22.34 2.08 -16.18
CA ALA A 171 21.04 1.83 -16.78
C ALA A 171 20.47 0.46 -16.37
N ALA A 172 21.30 -0.59 -16.42
CA ALA A 172 20.91 -1.92 -16.01
C ALA A 172 20.53 -2.00 -14.52
N LEU A 173 21.32 -1.40 -13.63
CA LEU A 173 21.03 -1.39 -12.19
C LEU A 173 19.71 -0.68 -11.86
N VAL A 174 19.46 0.49 -12.46
CA VAL A 174 18.20 1.22 -12.27
C VAL A 174 17.01 0.41 -12.77
N PHE A 175 17.15 -0.20 -13.95
CA PHE A 175 16.08 -1.00 -14.56
C PHE A 175 15.77 -2.26 -13.75
N ILE A 176 16.80 -2.99 -13.31
CA ILE A 176 16.66 -4.19 -12.46
C ILE A 176 16.01 -3.83 -11.13
N ALA A 177 16.46 -2.76 -10.47
CA ALA A 177 15.89 -2.32 -9.20
C ALA A 177 14.39 -1.99 -9.32
N LEU A 178 13.99 -1.34 -10.43
CA LEU A 178 12.60 -0.99 -10.68
C LEU A 178 11.73 -2.20 -11.01
N LEU A 179 12.23 -3.14 -11.83
CA LEU A 179 11.51 -4.37 -12.10
C LEU A 179 11.33 -5.23 -10.84
N ALA A 180 12.36 -5.31 -10.00
CA ALA A 180 12.29 -6.01 -8.73
C ALA A 180 11.25 -5.35 -7.79
N ALA A 181 11.26 -4.03 -7.66
CA ALA A 181 10.31 -3.29 -6.83
C ALA A 181 8.87 -3.39 -7.34
N ALA A 182 8.65 -3.19 -8.64
CA ALA A 182 7.32 -3.28 -9.26
C ALA A 182 6.77 -4.72 -9.27
N GLY A 183 7.65 -5.72 -9.39
CA GLY A 183 7.29 -7.14 -9.37
C GLY A 183 7.04 -7.69 -7.96
N LEU A 184 7.56 -7.05 -6.92
CA LEU A 184 7.43 -7.51 -5.53
C LEU A 184 5.97 -7.57 -5.08
N GLN A 185 5.19 -6.54 -5.38
CA GLN A 185 3.79 -6.46 -4.96
C GLN A 185 2.87 -7.52 -5.62
N PRO A 186 2.87 -7.72 -6.95
CA PRO A 186 2.10 -8.82 -7.55
C PRO A 186 2.64 -10.19 -7.12
N ALA A 187 3.95 -10.35 -6.91
CA ALA A 187 4.50 -11.60 -6.41
C ALA A 187 3.99 -11.94 -4.99
N LEU A 188 3.99 -10.96 -4.08
CA LEU A 188 3.43 -11.12 -2.74
C LEU A 188 1.93 -11.43 -2.80
N ASN A 189 1.18 -10.72 -3.64
CA ASN A 189 -0.25 -10.99 -3.85
C ASN A 189 -0.50 -12.41 -4.38
N LEU A 190 0.33 -12.91 -5.29
CA LEU A 190 0.24 -14.27 -5.82
C LEU A 190 0.58 -15.31 -4.75
N ILE A 191 1.57 -15.07 -3.90
CA ILE A 191 1.93 -15.97 -2.79
C ILE A 191 0.78 -16.06 -1.78
N VAL A 192 0.24 -14.91 -1.37
CA VAL A 192 -0.89 -14.83 -0.44
C VAL A 192 -2.13 -15.49 -1.03
N THR A 193 -2.43 -15.24 -2.32
CA THR A 193 -3.59 -15.83 -3.00
C THR A 193 -3.43 -17.33 -3.26
N ARG A 194 -2.22 -17.82 -3.59
CA ARG A 194 -1.96 -19.27 -3.71
C ARG A 194 -2.20 -19.98 -2.38
N ARG A 195 -1.85 -19.38 -1.24
CA ARG A 195 -2.20 -19.94 0.08
C ARG A 195 -3.71 -20.05 0.28
N ARG A 196 -4.51 -19.09 -0.20
CA ARG A 196 -5.98 -19.18 -0.20
C ARG A 196 -6.51 -20.33 -1.04
N GLY A 197 -5.94 -20.57 -2.22
CA GLY A 197 -6.36 -21.67 -3.10
C GLY A 197 -6.15 -23.06 -2.47
N VAL A 198 -5.12 -23.20 -1.63
CA VAL A 198 -4.85 -24.45 -0.90
C VAL A 198 -5.76 -24.60 0.31
N VAL A 199 -5.92 -23.55 1.13
CA VAL A 199 -6.78 -23.58 2.33
C VAL A 199 -8.26 -23.68 1.96
N GLY A 200 -8.72 -22.92 0.96
CA GLY A 200 -10.10 -22.96 0.48
C GLY A 200 -10.49 -24.30 -0.12
N ARG A 201 -9.59 -24.94 -0.89
CA ARG A 201 -9.82 -26.32 -1.35
C ARG A 201 -9.85 -27.31 -0.20
N ALA A 202 -8.96 -27.17 0.79
CA ALA A 202 -8.95 -28.07 1.95
C ALA A 202 -10.24 -27.96 2.78
N VAL A 203 -10.74 -26.75 3.02
CA VAL A 203 -12.02 -26.53 3.72
C VAL A 203 -13.20 -27.04 2.89
N GLN A 204 -13.22 -26.77 1.59
CA GLN A 204 -14.30 -27.25 0.72
C GLN A 204 -14.32 -28.78 0.61
N VAL A 205 -13.16 -29.43 0.53
CA VAL A 205 -13.02 -30.89 0.58
C VAL A 205 -13.45 -31.44 1.94
N ALA A 206 -13.10 -30.78 3.04
CA ALA A 206 -13.55 -31.20 4.38
C ALA A 206 -15.06 -31.05 4.58
N VAL A 207 -15.67 -29.98 4.06
CA VAL A 207 -17.12 -29.77 4.09
C VAL A 207 -17.84 -30.79 3.20
N LEU A 208 -17.29 -31.10 2.02
CA LEU A 208 -17.80 -32.15 1.14
C LEU A 208 -17.69 -33.53 1.80
N ASP A 209 -16.57 -33.86 2.42
CA ASP A 209 -16.39 -35.14 3.13
C ASP A 209 -17.33 -35.26 4.35
N TYR A 210 -17.50 -34.18 5.13
CA TYR A 210 -18.44 -34.14 6.24
C TYR A 210 -19.90 -34.34 5.78
N SER A 211 -20.31 -33.64 4.70
CA SER A 211 -21.66 -33.77 4.15
C SER A 211 -21.91 -35.12 3.48
N LEU A 212 -20.89 -35.75 2.89
CA LEU A 212 -20.95 -37.14 2.41
C LEU A 212 -21.09 -38.14 3.57
N ARG A 213 -20.32 -37.98 4.65
CA ARG A 213 -20.44 -38.82 5.85
C ARG A 213 -21.80 -38.69 6.53
N LEU A 214 -22.39 -37.49 6.53
CA LEU A 214 -23.76 -37.27 7.01
C LEU A 214 -24.80 -38.00 6.14
N ARG A 215 -24.66 -37.95 4.81
CA ARG A 215 -25.55 -38.67 3.89
C ARG A 215 -25.41 -40.19 4.01
N LEU A 216 -24.19 -40.70 4.20
CA LEU A 216 -23.92 -42.14 4.36
C LEU A 216 -24.36 -42.68 5.74
N ARG A 217 -24.48 -41.83 6.76
CA ARG A 217 -24.95 -42.23 8.10
C ARG A 217 -26.47 -42.23 8.28
N GLY A 218 -27.25 -41.91 7.24
CA GLY A 218 -28.70 -42.13 7.21
C GLY A 218 -29.47 -41.56 8.41
N ARG A 219 -29.06 -40.42 8.97
CA ARG A 219 -29.83 -39.78 10.05
C ARG A 219 -30.87 -38.83 9.45
N PRO A 220 -32.16 -38.96 9.79
CA PRO A 220 -33.20 -38.07 9.30
C PRO A 220 -33.00 -36.64 9.85
N HIS A 221 -33.45 -35.66 9.06
CA HIS A 221 -33.39 -34.24 9.40
C HIS A 221 -34.27 -33.93 10.64
N PRO A 222 -33.89 -32.97 11.52
CA PRO A 222 -34.63 -32.71 12.76
C PRO A 222 -36.00 -32.02 12.59
N TRP A 223 -36.47 -31.80 11.37
CA TRP A 223 -37.68 -30.99 11.10
C TRP A 223 -38.88 -31.78 10.54
N GLU A 224 -38.77 -33.11 10.39
CA GLU A 224 -39.95 -33.95 10.10
C GLU A 224 -40.76 -34.18 11.38
N THR A 225 -41.65 -33.24 11.68
CA THR A 225 -42.73 -33.45 12.65
C THR A 225 -43.78 -34.39 12.06
N PRO A 226 -44.23 -35.43 12.78
CA PRO A 226 -45.40 -36.20 12.36
C PRO A 226 -46.65 -35.31 12.48
N ARG A 227 -47.42 -35.20 11.39
CA ARG A 227 -48.80 -34.75 11.47
C ARG A 227 -49.62 -35.89 12.08
N ASP A 228 -49.95 -35.78 13.36
CA ASP A 228 -51.02 -36.59 13.93
C ASP A 228 -52.37 -35.95 13.60
N CYS A 229 -53.11 -36.62 12.72
CA CYS A 229 -54.53 -36.45 12.53
C CYS A 229 -55.30 -37.33 13.53
N GLY A 230 -56.27 -36.76 14.24
CA GLY A 230 -57.53 -37.45 14.55
C GLY A 230 -57.85 -37.78 16.02
N GLY A 231 -58.93 -37.16 16.53
CA GLY A 231 -60.10 -37.92 17.02
C GLY A 231 -60.32 -38.07 18.53
N SER A 232 -61.41 -37.46 19.02
CA SER A 232 -62.28 -37.79 20.20
C SER A 232 -61.62 -37.83 21.59
N SER A 233 -62.15 -37.18 22.63
CA SER A 233 -63.56 -37.03 23.05
C SER A 233 -63.74 -35.79 23.92
#